data_AF-A0A2E9D4D5-F1
#
_entry.id   AF-A0A2E9D4D5-F1
#
_cell.length_a   1.000
_cell.length_b   1.000
_cell.length_c   1.000
_cell.angle_alpha   90.00
_cell.angle_beta   90.00
_cell.angle_gamma   90.00
#
_symmetry.space_group_name_H-M   'P 1'
#
loop_
_entity.id
_entity.type
_entity.pdbx_description
1 polymer ?
#
loop_
_entity_poly.entity_id
_entity_poly.type
_entity_poly.pdbx_seq_one_letter_code
_entity_poly.pdbx_strand_id
1 'polypeptide(L)'
;MSAIFSPLCALEGTSTMLRKAMSVLAVTIALTAGSAMADTLIVKGISATDNANQHPGRGLTRASVESSWGAPTQKSAPVGDPPISSWDYEPFVVFFEYDRVLHTVVKR
;
A
#
# COMPACT_ATOMS: atom_id res chain seq x y z
N MET A 1 -22.75 -77.75 22.93
CA MET A 1 -22.55 -76.79 24.03
C MET A 1 -21.44 -75.83 23.60
N SER A 2 -21.82 -74.56 23.39
CA SER A 2 -20.99 -73.34 23.42
C SER A 2 -19.89 -73.10 22.38
N ALA A 3 -20.29 -72.29 21.38
CA ALA A 3 -19.62 -71.23 20.65
C ALA A 3 -18.14 -70.91 20.97
N ILE A 4 -17.32 -70.99 19.92
CA ILE A 4 -16.00 -70.37 19.80
C ILE A 4 -16.24 -68.94 19.29
N PHE A 5 -16.06 -67.94 20.16
CA PHE A 5 -16.20 -66.52 19.83
C PHE A 5 -15.01 -66.04 18.97
N SER A 6 -15.29 -65.62 17.75
CA SER A 6 -14.33 -65.03 16.80
C SER A 6 -13.80 -63.66 17.29
N PRO A 7 -12.50 -63.35 17.08
CA PRO A 7 -11.91 -62.06 17.44
C PRO A 7 -12.09 -61.06 16.28
N LEU A 8 -13.32 -60.85 15.82
CA LEU A 8 -13.62 -59.90 14.74
C LEU A 8 -14.08 -58.52 15.29
N CYS A 9 -13.90 -58.25 16.59
CA CYS A 9 -14.39 -57.03 17.23
C CYS A 9 -13.34 -55.89 17.29
N ALA A 10 -12.09 -56.13 16.88
CA ALA A 10 -10.97 -55.21 17.15
C ALA A 10 -10.63 -54.21 16.01
N LEU A 11 -11.13 -54.39 14.78
CA LEU A 11 -10.75 -53.52 13.64
C LEU A 11 -11.71 -52.34 13.38
N GLU A 12 -12.99 -52.43 13.76
CA GLU A 12 -13.97 -51.34 13.58
C GLU A 12 -13.81 -50.20 14.61
N GLY A 13 -13.19 -50.50 15.75
CA GLY A 13 -12.89 -49.51 16.79
C GLY A 13 -11.88 -48.46 16.32
N THR A 14 -10.81 -48.89 15.64
CA THR A 14 -9.68 -48.03 15.27
C THR A 14 -10.04 -47.04 14.16
N SER A 15 -10.86 -47.43 13.17
CA SER A 15 -11.35 -46.52 12.12
C SER A 15 -12.36 -45.51 12.66
N THR A 16 -13.19 -45.92 13.62
CA THR A 16 -14.19 -45.04 14.24
C THR A 16 -13.53 -44.04 15.19
N MET A 17 -12.49 -44.48 15.92
CA MET A 17 -11.63 -43.61 16.74
C MET A 17 -10.81 -42.64 15.88
N LEU A 18 -10.24 -43.09 14.76
CA LEU A 18 -9.50 -42.23 13.82
C LEU A 18 -10.41 -41.19 13.15
N ARG A 19 -11.63 -41.57 12.76
CA ARG A 19 -12.63 -40.63 12.22
C ARG A 19 -13.05 -39.60 13.27
N LYS A 20 -13.32 -40.02 14.51
CA LYS A 20 -13.63 -39.11 15.62
C LYS A 20 -12.46 -38.18 15.95
N ALA A 21 -11.23 -38.68 15.97
CA ALA A 21 -10.04 -37.88 16.20
C ALA A 21 -9.83 -36.84 15.08
N MET A 22 -10.09 -37.22 13.83
CA MET A 22 -10.01 -36.30 12.68
C MET A 22 -11.13 -35.25 12.70
N SER A 23 -12.35 -35.62 13.11
CA SER A 23 -13.45 -34.69 13.33
C SER A 23 -13.16 -33.70 14.46
N VAL A 24 -12.61 -34.17 15.59
CA VAL A 24 -12.24 -33.31 16.72
C VAL A 24 -11.10 -32.35 16.32
N LEU A 25 -10.09 -32.84 15.60
CA LEU A 25 -8.99 -32.02 15.10
C LEU A 25 -9.45 -30.96 14.09
N ALA A 26 -10.39 -31.30 13.21
CA ALA A 26 -10.96 -30.34 12.26
C ALA A 26 -11.76 -29.23 12.97
N VAL A 27 -12.51 -29.58 14.02
CA VAL A 27 -13.28 -28.62 14.83
C VAL A 27 -12.37 -27.68 15.62
N THR A 28 -11.27 -28.19 16.19
CA THR A 28 -10.32 -27.33 16.93
C THR A 28 -9.56 -26.38 16.02
N ILE A 29 -9.15 -26.80 14.81
CA ILE A 29 -8.49 -25.92 13.84
C ILE A 29 -9.43 -24.81 13.37
N ALA A 30 -10.70 -25.13 13.13
CA ALA A 30 -11.70 -24.14 12.72
C ALA A 30 -11.94 -23.06 13.78
N LEU A 31 -11.84 -23.40 15.07
CA LEU A 31 -12.04 -22.44 16.18
C LEU A 31 -10.87 -21.46 16.34
N THR A 32 -9.67 -21.78 15.84
CA THR A 32 -8.49 -20.93 15.96
C THR A 32 -8.26 -19.98 14.78
N ALA A 33 -9.18 -19.94 13.81
CA ALA A 33 -9.12 -19.01 12.69
C ALA A 33 -9.45 -17.57 13.14
N GLY A 34 -8.46 -16.88 13.70
CA GLY A 34 -8.55 -15.47 14.04
C GLY A 34 -8.65 -14.58 12.80
N SER A 35 -9.40 -13.48 12.90
CA SER A 35 -9.44 -12.44 11.87
C SER A 35 -8.18 -11.56 11.95
N ALA A 36 -7.36 -11.59 10.90
CA ALA A 36 -6.30 -10.61 10.73
C ALA A 36 -6.93 -9.26 10.35
N MET A 37 -6.97 -8.32 11.29
CA MET A 37 -7.31 -6.93 10.99
C MET A 37 -6.06 -6.25 10.46
N ALA A 38 -6.02 -6.02 9.15
CA ALA A 38 -4.97 -5.23 8.54
C ALA A 38 -5.34 -3.75 8.68
N ASP A 39 -4.58 -3.02 9.49
CA ASP A 39 -4.69 -1.57 9.55
C ASP A 39 -4.17 -0.96 8.25
N THR A 40 -5.02 -0.20 7.56
CA THR A 40 -4.57 0.61 6.43
C THR A 40 -4.02 1.91 6.99
N LEU A 41 -2.71 1.95 7.19
CA LEU A 41 -2.01 3.20 7.49
C LEU A 41 -2.12 4.12 6.26
N ILE A 42 -3.14 4.98 6.24
CA ILE A 42 -3.13 6.14 5.36
C ILE A 42 -2.01 7.04 5.89
N VAL A 43 -0.81 6.89 5.34
CA VAL A 43 0.15 7.99 5.33
C VAL A 43 -0.60 9.09 4.61
N LYS A 44 -1.11 10.06 5.39
CA LYS A 44 -1.62 11.31 4.86
C LYS A 44 -0.42 11.94 4.19
N GLY A 45 -0.19 11.54 2.94
CA GLY A 45 0.87 12.07 2.11
C GLY A 45 0.53 13.53 2.02
N ILE A 46 1.22 14.33 2.84
CA ILE A 46 1.37 15.79 2.72
C ILE A 46 0.25 16.35 1.87
N SER A 47 -0.96 16.45 2.43
CA SER A 47 -2.15 16.80 1.66
C SER A 47 -1.83 18.08 0.90
N ALA A 48 -1.60 17.94 -0.42
CA ALA A 48 -1.27 19.03 -1.33
C ALA A 48 -2.40 20.06 -1.40
N THR A 49 -3.53 19.76 -0.75
CA THR A 49 -4.77 20.53 -0.74
C THR A 49 -4.69 21.83 0.05
N ASP A 50 -3.90 21.93 1.13
CA ASP A 50 -3.93 23.15 1.96
C ASP A 50 -3.18 24.33 1.33
N ASN A 51 -2.23 24.08 0.43
CA ASN A 51 -1.44 25.14 -0.24
C ASN A 51 -1.52 25.09 -1.78
N ALA A 52 -2.39 24.27 -2.36
CA ALA A 52 -2.54 24.14 -3.82
C ALA A 52 -2.80 25.47 -4.52
N ASN A 53 -3.38 26.46 -3.82
CA ASN A 53 -3.62 27.79 -4.36
C ASN A 53 -2.41 28.72 -4.24
N GLN A 54 -1.49 28.48 -3.32
CA GLN A 54 -0.35 29.35 -3.08
C GLN A 54 0.85 28.98 -3.95
N HIS A 55 1.09 27.69 -4.18
CA HIS A 55 2.19 27.23 -5.01
C HIS A 55 1.91 25.84 -5.60
N PRO A 56 2.62 25.44 -6.67
CA PRO A 56 2.51 24.11 -7.26
C PRO A 56 2.78 23.00 -6.24
N GLY A 57 1.87 22.03 -6.18
CA GLY A 57 2.04 20.78 -5.45
C GLY A 57 2.95 19.79 -6.17
N ARG A 58 3.53 18.84 -5.43
CA ARG A 58 4.35 17.76 -5.99
C ARG A 58 3.55 16.92 -6.99
N GLY A 59 4.20 16.45 -8.05
CA GLY A 59 3.64 15.55 -9.05
C GLY A 59 2.84 16.22 -10.19
N LEU A 60 2.52 17.51 -10.07
CA LEU A 60 1.92 18.30 -11.16
C LEU A 60 2.85 18.33 -12.39
N THR A 61 2.28 18.40 -13.58
CA THR A 61 3.08 18.53 -14.81
C THR A 61 3.49 19.98 -15.04
N ARG A 62 4.60 20.20 -15.76
CA ARG A 62 5.03 21.55 -16.21
C ARG A 62 3.89 22.33 -16.87
N ALA A 63 3.11 21.67 -17.74
CA ALA A 63 1.95 22.26 -18.40
C ALA A 63 0.85 22.66 -17.41
N SER A 64 0.56 21.82 -16.41
CA SER A 64 -0.42 22.16 -15.37
C SER A 64 0.05 23.34 -14.52
N VAL A 65 1.36 23.43 -14.23
CA VAL A 65 1.93 24.56 -13.50
C VAL A 65 1.81 25.85 -14.33
N GLU A 66 2.21 25.82 -15.59
CA GLU A 66 2.13 26.99 -16.47
C GLU A 66 0.67 27.43 -16.72
N SER A 67 -0.27 26.49 -16.78
CA SER A 67 -1.70 26.80 -16.92
C SER A 67 -2.31 27.46 -15.68
N SER A 68 -1.82 27.12 -14.48
CA SER A 68 -2.39 27.61 -13.22
C SER A 68 -1.67 28.86 -12.68
N TRP A 69 -0.37 29.00 -12.94
CA TRP A 69 0.45 30.12 -12.43
C TRP A 69 1.04 31.02 -13.52
N GLY A 70 0.83 30.69 -14.80
CA GLY A 70 1.39 31.44 -15.92
C GLY A 70 2.84 31.07 -16.24
N ALA A 71 3.46 31.85 -17.12
CA ALA A 71 4.85 31.64 -17.49
C ALA A 71 5.80 32.05 -16.34
N PRO A 72 6.84 31.27 -16.04
CA PRO A 72 7.85 31.64 -15.04
C PRO A 72 8.73 32.80 -15.53
N THR A 73 9.31 33.52 -14.59
CA THR A 73 10.27 34.61 -14.83
C THR A 73 11.57 34.06 -15.43
N GLN A 74 11.99 32.86 -15.02
CA GLN A 74 13.18 32.20 -15.56
C GLN A 74 13.01 30.67 -15.60
N LYS A 75 13.51 30.02 -16.65
CA LYS A 75 13.60 28.55 -16.77
C LYS A 75 15.08 28.14 -16.84
N SER A 76 15.54 27.36 -15.86
CA SER A 76 16.89 26.78 -15.85
C SER A 76 16.91 25.45 -16.59
N ALA A 77 17.96 25.21 -17.36
CA ALA A 77 18.16 23.95 -18.07
C ALA A 77 18.27 22.76 -17.09
N PRO A 78 17.85 21.56 -17.49
CA PRO A 78 18.00 20.37 -16.67
C PRO A 78 19.48 20.02 -16.42
N VAL A 79 19.79 19.62 -15.19
CA VAL A 79 21.13 19.18 -14.76
C VAL A 79 21.04 17.79 -14.13
N GLY A 80 22.01 16.92 -14.42
CA GLY A 80 22.16 15.60 -13.82
C GLY A 80 21.36 14.47 -14.47
N ASP A 81 21.43 13.29 -13.85
CA ASP A 81 20.63 12.10 -14.15
C ASP A 81 20.12 11.51 -12.81
N PRO A 82 18.82 11.54 -12.51
CA PRO A 82 17.73 12.02 -13.36
C PRO A 82 17.79 13.54 -13.62
N PRO A 83 17.26 14.02 -14.75
CA PRO A 83 17.37 15.43 -15.14
C PRO A 83 16.49 16.32 -14.25
N ILE A 84 17.12 17.26 -13.53
CA ILE A 84 16.42 18.23 -12.67
C ILE A 84 16.51 19.64 -13.28
N SER A 85 15.35 20.21 -13.60
CA SER A 85 15.22 21.61 -14.07
C SER A 85 14.53 22.46 -13.01
N SER A 86 14.77 23.78 -12.98
CA SER A 86 14.08 24.69 -12.08
C SER A 86 13.41 25.83 -12.83
N TRP A 87 12.20 26.20 -12.42
CA TRP A 87 11.50 27.38 -12.90
C TRP A 87 11.32 28.37 -11.75
N ASP A 88 11.73 29.62 -11.98
CA ASP A 88 11.65 30.70 -11.02
C ASP A 88 10.37 31.51 -11.25
N TYR A 89 9.60 31.69 -10.18
CA TYR A 89 8.50 32.63 -10.08
C TYR A 89 8.83 33.66 -8.99
N GLU A 90 8.18 34.83 -9.04
CA GLU A 90 8.43 35.90 -8.07
C GLU A 90 8.32 35.42 -6.61
N PRO A 91 7.25 34.68 -6.18
CA PRO A 91 7.14 34.22 -4.79
C PRO A 91 7.82 32.87 -4.48
N PHE A 92 8.19 32.05 -5.48
CA PHE A 92 8.70 30.69 -5.24
C PHE A 92 9.50 30.14 -6.43
N VAL A 93 10.28 29.09 -6.18
CA VAL A 93 11.00 28.32 -7.21
C VAL A 93 10.45 26.90 -7.25
N VAL A 94 10.14 26.40 -8.45
CA VAL A 94 9.61 25.05 -8.68
C VAL A 94 10.68 24.20 -9.32
N PHE A 95 11.03 23.08 -8.70
CA PHE A 95 11.94 22.09 -9.24
C PHE A 95 11.15 20.97 -9.90
N PHE A 96 11.60 20.56 -11.08
CA PHE A 96 10.99 19.48 -11.86
C PHE A 96 12.03 18.39 -12.13
N GLU A 97 11.59 17.15 -11.97
CA GLU A 97 12.26 15.99 -12.53
C GLU A 97 11.46 15.55 -13.76
N TYR A 98 12.13 15.43 -14.92
CA TYR A 98 11.43 15.30 -16.21
C TYR A 98 10.33 16.36 -16.35
N ASP A 99 9.07 15.97 -16.55
CA ASP A 99 7.94 16.89 -16.70
C ASP A 99 7.17 17.15 -15.39
N ARG A 100 7.57 16.57 -14.26
CA ARG A 100 6.80 16.59 -13.00
C ARG A 100 7.45 17.42 -11.91
N VAL A 101 6.63 18.11 -11.12
CA VAL A 101 7.07 18.86 -9.94
C VAL A 101 7.67 17.90 -8.92
N LEU A 102 8.96 18.07 -8.66
CA LEU A 102 9.68 17.39 -7.60
C LEU A 102 9.43 18.07 -6.25
N HIS A 103 9.62 19.39 -6.20
CA HIS A 103 9.48 20.20 -4.99
C HIS A 103 9.32 21.69 -5.31
N THR A 104 8.71 22.44 -4.41
CA THR A 104 8.52 23.89 -4.54
C THR A 104 9.06 24.59 -3.29
N VAL A 105 9.89 25.61 -3.49
CA VAL A 105 10.54 26.38 -2.42
C VAL A 105 10.03 27.82 -2.44
N VAL A 106 9.37 28.24 -1.36
CA VAL A 106 8.88 29.62 -1.21
C VAL A 106 10.05 30.55 -0.83
N LYS A 107 10.16 31.70 -1.50
CA LYS A 107 11.16 32.73 -1.18
C LYS A 107 10.71 33.48 0.08
N ARG A 108 11.65 33.77 1.00
CA ARG A 108 11.37 34.49 2.25
C ARG A 108 11.38 36.00 2.06
#